data_AF-A0A6D2HQV2-F1
#
_entry.id   AF-A0A6D2HQV2-F1
#
_cell.length_a   1.000
_cell.length_b   1.000
_cell.length_c   1.000
_cell.angle_alpha   90.00
_cell.angle_beta   90.00
_cell.angle_gamma   90.00
#
_symmetry.space_group_name_H-M   'P 1'
#
loop_
_entity.id
_entity.type
_entity.pdbx_description
1 polymer ?
#
loop_
_entity_poly.entity_id
_entity_poly.type
_entity_poly.pdbx_seq_one_letter_code
_entity_poly.pdbx_strand_id
1 'polypeptide(L)'
;MFVSKIVVRRNGDGPPQIIRKLKRLSAVASEAVYDDDYVDPAAEEGYKRQVRESDGFDVDECPLPDGGIRPYVFDDKYDYKLDVGLYGRLGLHCYNLEKGTNLKLIGINKYNSEWTGVYVKYITLEAMDTSNNSPCVFQTCVCKYISSEDASLLVQTELSRLRVPIGPRASPIGLERGFEESEVDEFYKGKMPSWLTQKDMAQFYELKESEVQEYEWLHLYAEFGFALKWITYGKALKSYLPLQINKVTIRTKENGQESPLKAKNAIFYISFKGNGDPSGMLVEYQAVVRRTMDGMPGHIRLEVDCLSYESN
;
A
#
# COMPACT_ATOMS: atom_id res chain seq x y z
N MET A 1 39.33 1.60 -39.33
CA MET A 1 39.27 3.05 -39.11
C MET A 1 39.14 3.28 -37.60
N PHE A 2 40.14 4.00 -37.05
CA PHE A 2 40.27 4.59 -35.69
C PHE A 2 39.91 3.68 -34.49
N VAL A 3 40.81 2.86 -33.91
CA VAL A 3 42.06 3.07 -33.13
C VAL A 3 41.86 3.80 -31.80
N SER A 4 41.75 3.00 -30.73
CA SER A 4 41.96 3.39 -29.33
C SER A 4 43.43 3.71 -29.08
N LYS A 5 43.74 4.81 -28.38
CA LYS A 5 45.02 4.98 -27.66
C LYS A 5 44.83 5.75 -26.36
N ILE A 6 45.13 5.06 -25.26
CA ILE A 6 45.49 5.65 -23.98
C ILE A 6 46.86 6.32 -24.13
N VAL A 7 47.03 7.56 -23.66
CA VAL A 7 48.34 8.11 -23.31
C VAL A 7 48.21 8.86 -21.98
N VAL A 8 48.98 8.40 -21.00
CA VAL A 8 49.13 8.98 -19.67
C VAL A 8 50.51 9.67 -19.58
N ARG A 9 50.53 10.80 -18.85
CA ARG A 9 51.66 11.54 -18.23
C ARG A 9 52.51 12.50 -19.07
N ARG A 10 52.57 13.77 -18.62
CA ARG A 10 53.65 14.27 -17.72
C ARG A 10 53.28 15.60 -17.05
N ASN A 11 53.80 15.74 -15.82
CA ASN A 11 53.75 16.92 -14.95
C ASN A 11 54.74 18.02 -15.37
N GLY A 12 54.44 19.25 -14.95
CA GLY A 12 55.42 20.27 -14.55
C GLY A 12 55.47 21.55 -15.39
N ASP A 13 54.90 22.65 -14.88
CA ASP A 13 55.66 23.82 -14.36
C ASP A 13 54.93 25.17 -14.56
N GLY A 14 54.60 25.83 -13.43
CA GLY A 14 54.35 27.29 -13.34
C GLY A 14 52.89 27.75 -13.09
N PRO A 15 52.57 28.43 -11.96
CA PRO A 15 51.21 28.84 -11.63
C PRO A 15 50.93 30.33 -11.94
N PRO A 16 49.65 30.68 -12.18
CA PRO A 16 49.12 31.97 -11.69
C PRO A 16 47.81 31.77 -10.91
N GLN A 17 47.81 32.06 -9.61
CA GLN A 17 47.36 33.32 -9.01
C GLN A 17 45.83 33.48 -8.96
N ILE A 18 45.25 33.21 -7.79
CA ILE A 18 43.98 33.82 -7.36
C ILE A 18 44.23 34.54 -6.03
N ILE A 19 44.29 35.86 -6.10
CA ILE A 19 44.24 36.75 -4.95
C ILE A 19 42.76 37.04 -4.67
N ARG A 20 42.29 36.66 -3.47
CA ARG A 20 41.64 37.59 -2.52
C ARG A 20 41.39 36.87 -1.19
N LYS A 21 42.23 37.22 -0.21
CA LYS A 21 41.97 37.04 1.23
C LYS A 21 40.66 37.74 1.59
N LEU A 22 39.76 37.07 2.27
CA LEU A 22 38.87 37.71 3.24
C LEU A 22 39.05 37.06 4.61
N LYS A 23 39.38 37.93 5.58
CA LYS A 23 39.60 37.71 7.01
C LYS A 23 38.68 36.65 7.63
N ARG A 24 39.28 35.62 8.24
CA ARG A 24 38.65 34.88 9.36
C ARG A 24 38.56 35.83 10.54
N LEU A 25 37.36 36.35 10.81
CA LEU A 25 37.01 36.85 12.13
C LEU A 25 36.50 35.64 12.91
N SER A 26 37.21 35.30 13.99
CA SER A 26 36.81 34.32 14.98
C SER A 26 35.56 34.84 15.70
N ALA A 27 34.39 34.40 15.26
CA ALA A 27 33.23 34.36 16.13
C ALA A 27 33.31 33.05 16.90
N VAL A 28 33.50 33.14 18.21
CA VAL A 28 33.21 32.04 19.13
C VAL A 28 31.72 31.78 18.99
N ALA A 29 31.38 30.82 18.13
CA ALA A 29 30.05 30.24 18.12
C ALA A 29 29.95 29.44 19.41
N SER A 30 29.10 29.90 20.32
CA SER A 30 28.62 29.05 21.40
C SER A 30 28.16 27.73 20.81
N GLU A 31 28.79 26.63 21.17
CA GLU A 31 28.21 25.30 21.04
C GLU A 31 26.98 25.27 21.95
N ALA A 32 25.86 25.79 21.45
CA ALA A 32 24.57 25.37 21.93
C ALA A 32 24.45 23.91 21.51
N VAL A 33 24.72 23.02 22.47
CA VAL A 33 24.28 21.63 22.38
C VAL A 33 22.76 21.71 22.25
N TYR A 34 22.26 21.61 21.03
CA TYR A 34 20.84 21.37 20.80
C TYR A 34 20.59 19.98 21.38
N ASP A 35 19.85 19.94 22.49
CA ASP A 35 19.37 18.70 23.09
C ASP A 35 18.32 18.14 22.12
N ASP A 36 18.74 17.20 21.26
CA ASP A 36 17.94 16.59 20.18
C ASP A 36 16.68 15.87 20.69
N ASP A 37 16.59 15.69 22.02
CA ASP A 37 15.52 15.00 22.72
C ASP A 37 14.49 15.94 23.37
N TYR A 38 14.68 17.27 23.32
CA TYR A 38 13.75 18.20 23.96
C TYR A 38 12.51 18.46 23.08
N VAL A 39 11.39 17.85 23.44
CA VAL A 39 10.06 18.19 22.90
C VAL A 39 9.34 19.10 23.88
N ASP A 40 8.76 20.19 23.38
CA ASP A 40 7.84 21.02 24.18
C ASP A 40 6.65 20.17 24.67
N PRO A 41 6.45 20.00 25.99
CA PRO A 41 5.37 19.19 26.53
C PRO A 41 3.98 19.62 26.03
N ALA A 42 3.78 20.91 25.76
CA ALA A 42 2.51 21.41 25.22
C ALA A 42 2.30 20.96 23.76
N ALA A 43 3.36 20.91 22.97
CA ALA A 43 3.32 20.40 21.60
C ALA A 43 3.07 18.89 21.59
N GLU A 44 3.71 18.14 22.49
CA GLU A 44 3.50 16.70 22.64
C GLU A 44 2.06 16.36 23.09
N GLU A 45 1.52 17.10 24.06
CA GLU A 45 0.12 16.95 24.48
C GLU A 45 -0.86 17.29 23.35
N GLY A 46 -0.56 18.35 22.59
CA GLY A 46 -1.30 18.72 21.38
C GLY A 46 -1.32 17.60 20.35
N TYR A 47 -0.15 17.02 20.05
CA TYR A 47 0.00 15.87 19.15
C TYR A 47 -0.83 14.66 19.64
N LYS A 48 -0.66 14.25 20.90
CA LYS A 48 -1.40 13.12 21.50
C LYS A 48 -2.91 13.34 21.43
N ARG A 49 -3.37 14.58 21.62
CA ARG A 49 -4.78 14.95 21.46
C ARG A 49 -5.24 14.79 20.02
N GLN A 50 -4.50 15.32 19.04
CA GLN A 50 -4.84 15.18 17.61
C GLN A 50 -4.91 13.70 17.19
N VAL A 51 -3.95 12.87 17.60
CA VAL A 51 -3.96 11.43 17.33
C VAL A 51 -5.24 10.78 17.88
N ARG A 52 -5.57 11.04 19.14
CA ARG A 52 -6.75 10.48 19.81
C ARG A 52 -8.09 10.95 19.24
N GLU A 53 -8.18 12.19 18.80
CA GLU A 53 -9.44 12.77 18.28
C GLU A 53 -9.68 12.45 16.80
N SER A 54 -8.61 12.12 16.06
CA SER A 54 -8.67 11.89 14.63
C SER A 54 -8.36 10.46 14.21
N ASP A 55 -7.99 9.56 15.13
CA ASP A 55 -7.42 8.23 14.83
C ASP A 55 -6.16 8.31 13.94
N GLY A 56 -5.36 9.36 14.08
CA GLY A 56 -4.13 9.56 13.30
C GLY A 56 -4.31 10.18 11.90
N PHE A 57 -5.55 10.38 11.42
CA PHE A 57 -5.84 10.91 10.09
C PHE A 57 -5.68 12.43 9.96
N ASP A 58 -5.92 13.17 11.04
CA ASP A 58 -5.85 14.63 11.11
C ASP A 58 -4.81 15.03 12.17
N VAL A 59 -3.54 14.79 11.85
CA VAL A 59 -2.37 15.06 12.71
C VAL A 59 -1.37 15.93 11.96
N ASP A 60 -0.91 17.00 12.61
CA ASP A 60 0.12 17.91 12.13
C ASP A 60 1.52 17.36 12.39
N GLU A 61 2.51 17.87 11.66
CA GLU A 61 3.90 17.48 11.87
C GLU A 61 4.37 17.91 13.26
N CYS A 62 4.83 16.95 14.05
CA CYS A 62 5.38 17.16 15.38
C CYS A 62 6.79 16.52 15.42
N PRO A 63 7.85 17.29 15.73
CA PRO A 63 9.22 16.78 15.77
C PRO A 63 9.43 15.94 17.04
N LEU A 64 9.01 14.68 16.99
CA LEU A 64 9.21 13.72 18.07
C LEU A 64 10.54 12.96 17.85
N PRO A 65 11.40 12.82 18.89
CA PRO A 65 12.73 12.18 18.79
C PRO A 65 12.64 10.72 18.35
N ASP A 66 11.63 10.00 18.86
CA ASP A 66 11.41 8.57 18.58
C ASP A 66 10.60 8.32 17.29
N GLY A 67 10.36 9.38 16.50
CA GLY A 67 9.48 9.33 15.35
C GLY A 67 8.00 9.55 15.70
N GLY A 68 7.16 9.58 14.69
CA GLY A 68 5.74 9.87 14.83
C GLY A 68 5.01 9.87 13.50
N ILE A 69 3.73 10.21 13.53
CA ILE A 69 2.88 10.30 12.35
C ILE A 69 3.35 11.48 11.48
N ARG A 70 3.77 11.17 10.25
CA ARG A 70 4.20 12.16 9.26
C ARG A 70 3.05 12.46 8.29
N PRO A 71 2.55 13.71 8.22
CA PRO A 71 1.49 14.06 7.29
C PRO A 71 2.01 14.31 5.87
N TYR A 72 1.22 13.90 4.88
CA TYR A 72 1.44 14.19 3.47
C TYR A 72 0.12 14.69 2.85
N VAL A 73 0.15 15.92 2.36
CA VAL A 73 -0.97 16.52 1.62
C VAL A 73 -0.60 16.58 0.15
N PHE A 74 -1.52 16.20 -0.72
CA PHE A 74 -1.29 16.29 -2.16
C PHE A 74 -1.79 17.62 -2.70
N ASP A 75 -0.99 18.28 -3.55
CA ASP A 75 -1.42 19.46 -4.30
C ASP A 75 -2.50 19.09 -5.34
N ASP A 76 -2.30 17.94 -6.00
CA ASP A 76 -3.27 17.32 -6.89
C ASP A 76 -3.67 15.95 -6.32
N LYS A 77 -4.96 15.79 -5.99
CA LYS A 77 -5.53 14.55 -5.44
C LYS A 77 -5.44 13.34 -6.37
N TYR A 78 -5.02 13.50 -7.62
CA TYR A 78 -4.80 12.41 -8.57
C TYR A 78 -3.32 11.95 -8.65
N ASP A 79 -2.37 12.74 -8.12
CA ASP A 79 -0.91 12.45 -8.16
C ASP A 79 -0.41 11.60 -6.96
N TYR A 80 -1.25 10.71 -6.46
CA TYR A 80 -0.85 9.75 -5.42
C TYR A 80 0.10 8.67 -5.98
N LYS A 81 0.93 8.08 -5.12
CA LYS A 81 1.74 6.90 -5.48
C LYS A 81 0.86 5.66 -5.65
N LEU A 82 1.27 4.70 -6.49
CA LEU A 82 0.47 3.50 -6.76
C LEU A 82 0.07 2.76 -5.47
N ASP A 83 0.99 2.59 -4.53
CA ASP A 83 0.75 1.93 -3.26
C ASP A 83 -0.32 2.63 -2.39
N VAL A 84 -0.27 3.97 -2.29
CA VAL A 84 -1.31 4.76 -1.60
C VAL A 84 -2.67 4.56 -2.28
N GLY A 85 -2.70 4.51 -3.61
CA GLY A 85 -3.89 4.19 -4.40
C GLY A 85 -4.45 2.80 -4.16
N LEU A 86 -3.57 1.80 -4.04
CA LEU A 86 -3.94 0.41 -3.73
C LEU A 86 -4.52 0.29 -2.32
N TYR A 87 -3.90 0.94 -1.34
CA TYR A 87 -4.38 0.91 0.06
C TYR A 87 -5.71 1.63 0.23
N GLY A 88 -5.91 2.79 -0.42
CA GLY A 88 -7.20 3.46 -0.45
C GLY A 88 -8.31 2.59 -1.04
N ARG A 89 -8.04 1.93 -2.19
CA ARG A 89 -8.99 0.98 -2.80
C ARG A 89 -9.22 -0.28 -1.96
N LEU A 90 -8.22 -0.75 -1.23
CA LEU A 90 -8.39 -1.89 -0.31
C LEU A 90 -9.37 -1.57 0.81
N GLY A 91 -9.28 -0.36 1.39
CA GLY A 91 -10.25 0.08 2.39
C GLY A 91 -11.68 0.20 1.84
N LEU A 92 -11.83 0.77 0.64
CA LEU A 92 -13.13 0.81 -0.04
C LEU A 92 -13.67 -0.59 -0.32
N HIS A 93 -12.82 -1.51 -0.75
CA HIS A 93 -13.17 -2.91 -1.01
C HIS A 93 -13.67 -3.61 0.25
N CYS A 94 -12.95 -3.44 1.37
CA CYS A 94 -13.39 -3.94 2.69
C CYS A 94 -14.80 -3.43 3.03
N TYR A 95 -15.00 -2.11 2.96
CA TYR A 95 -16.28 -1.49 3.30
C TYR A 95 -17.42 -1.95 2.37
N ASN A 96 -17.15 -2.04 1.07
CA ASN A 96 -18.12 -2.51 0.08
C ASN A 96 -18.54 -3.96 0.34
N LEU A 97 -17.61 -4.85 0.68
CA LEU A 97 -17.91 -6.23 1.06
C LEU A 97 -18.76 -6.30 2.33
N GLU A 98 -18.44 -5.51 3.36
CA GLU A 98 -19.17 -5.53 4.64
C GLU A 98 -20.57 -4.93 4.54
N LYS A 99 -20.74 -3.87 3.76
CA LYS A 99 -21.98 -3.08 3.70
C LYS A 99 -22.82 -3.37 2.47
N GLY A 100 -22.32 -4.16 1.52
CA GLY A 100 -22.99 -4.38 0.23
C GLY A 100 -23.08 -3.10 -0.62
N THR A 101 -22.13 -2.18 -0.46
CA THR A 101 -22.06 -0.92 -1.22
C THR A 101 -21.15 -1.05 -2.43
N ASN A 102 -21.11 0.00 -3.27
CA ASN A 102 -20.21 0.06 -4.42
C ASN A 102 -19.57 1.46 -4.54
N LEU A 103 -18.80 1.81 -3.51
CA LEU A 103 -18.00 3.04 -3.46
C LEU A 103 -16.77 2.90 -4.36
N LYS A 104 -16.56 3.86 -5.27
CA LYS A 104 -15.41 3.89 -6.19
C LYS A 104 -14.49 5.07 -5.89
N LEU A 105 -13.18 4.85 -5.93
CA LEU A 105 -12.19 5.91 -5.69
C LEU A 105 -12.31 7.03 -6.72
N ILE A 106 -12.35 8.28 -6.26
CA ILE A 106 -12.24 9.49 -7.10
C ILE A 106 -10.80 10.01 -7.03
N GLY A 107 -10.28 10.24 -5.83
CA GLY A 107 -8.96 10.82 -5.59
C GLY A 107 -8.55 10.72 -4.13
N ILE A 108 -7.30 11.04 -3.83
CA ILE A 108 -6.73 10.96 -2.49
C ILE A 108 -6.30 12.34 -2.05
N ASN A 109 -6.94 12.86 -1.00
CA ASN A 109 -6.75 14.23 -0.54
C ASN A 109 -5.44 14.35 0.25
N LYS A 110 -5.20 13.38 1.15
CA LYS A 110 -4.01 13.31 1.98
C LYS A 110 -3.80 11.90 2.52
N TYR A 111 -2.60 11.63 2.98
CA TYR A 111 -2.33 10.49 3.84
C TYR A 111 -1.32 10.87 4.90
N ASN A 112 -1.43 10.25 6.07
CA ASN A 112 -0.37 10.28 7.05
C ASN A 112 0.34 8.92 7.05
N SER A 113 1.62 8.88 7.40
CA SER A 113 2.37 7.63 7.51
C SER A 113 3.18 7.54 8.78
N GLU A 114 3.31 6.33 9.29
CA GLU A 114 4.00 6.05 10.55
C GLU A 114 4.76 4.72 10.42
N TRP A 115 5.83 4.58 11.19
CA TRP A 115 6.58 3.35 11.34
C TRP A 115 6.46 2.86 12.79
N THR A 116 5.74 1.76 12.98
CA THR A 116 5.48 1.15 14.32
C THR A 116 6.00 -0.29 14.40
N GLY A 117 7.01 -0.63 13.59
CA GLY A 117 7.42 -2.02 13.29
C GLY A 117 6.76 -2.58 12.03
N VAL A 118 5.66 -1.94 11.59
CA VAL A 118 5.06 -2.07 10.27
C VAL A 118 4.90 -0.69 9.64
N TYR A 119 4.72 -0.63 8.33
CA TYR A 119 4.39 0.62 7.66
C TYR A 119 2.89 0.87 7.78
N VAL A 120 2.51 1.89 8.53
CA VAL A 120 1.11 2.30 8.70
C VAL A 120 0.83 3.50 7.81
N LYS A 121 -0.30 3.48 7.09
CA LYS A 121 -0.81 4.64 6.37
C LYS A 121 -2.26 4.95 6.74
N TYR A 122 -2.51 6.19 7.14
CA TYR A 122 -3.82 6.74 7.43
C TYR A 122 -4.27 7.57 6.22
N ILE A 123 -5.11 7.02 5.36
CA ILE A 123 -5.46 7.62 4.07
C ILE A 123 -6.84 8.27 4.15
N THR A 124 -6.92 9.55 3.78
CA THR A 124 -8.20 10.25 3.56
C THR A 124 -8.41 10.44 2.06
N LEU A 125 -9.50 9.89 1.53
CA LEU A 125 -9.81 9.88 0.11
C LEU A 125 -11.25 10.29 -0.17
N GLU A 126 -11.51 10.66 -1.42
CA GLU A 126 -12.86 10.89 -1.94
C GLU A 126 -13.32 9.66 -2.73
N ALA A 127 -14.55 9.23 -2.48
CA ALA A 127 -15.18 8.13 -3.18
C ALA A 127 -16.55 8.53 -3.72
N MET A 128 -16.93 7.98 -4.87
CA MET A 128 -18.24 8.11 -5.46
C MET A 128 -19.11 6.95 -5.01
N ASP A 129 -20.26 7.24 -4.40
CA ASP A 129 -21.30 6.24 -4.20
C ASP A 129 -22.11 6.10 -5.49
N THR A 130 -21.97 4.95 -6.14
CA THR A 130 -22.62 4.68 -7.43
C THR A 130 -24.15 4.54 -7.33
N SER A 131 -24.70 4.37 -6.13
CA SER A 131 -26.15 4.23 -5.92
C SER A 131 -26.91 5.56 -5.98
N ASN A 132 -26.28 6.64 -5.54
CA ASN A 132 -26.87 7.98 -5.45
C ASN A 132 -26.06 9.05 -6.19
N ASN A 133 -24.93 8.66 -6.80
CA ASN A 133 -24.00 9.53 -7.51
C ASN A 133 -23.50 10.72 -6.66
N SER A 134 -23.36 10.51 -5.35
CA SER A 134 -22.86 11.50 -4.40
C SER A 134 -21.41 11.19 -4.04
N PRO A 135 -20.51 12.20 -4.08
CA PRO A 135 -19.19 12.06 -3.49
C PRO A 135 -19.30 11.97 -1.97
N CYS A 136 -18.42 11.19 -1.37
CA CYS A 136 -18.24 11.08 0.07
C CYS A 136 -16.76 11.07 0.43
N VAL A 137 -16.44 11.48 1.65
CA VAL A 137 -15.08 11.39 2.18
C VAL A 137 -14.96 10.09 2.95
N PHE A 138 -13.90 9.34 2.67
CA PHE A 138 -13.62 8.04 3.24
C PHE A 138 -12.24 8.02 3.90
N GLN A 139 -12.10 7.23 4.95
CA GLN A 139 -10.89 7.09 5.73
C GLN A 139 -10.54 5.60 5.87
N THR A 140 -9.30 5.25 5.56
CA THR A 140 -8.78 3.89 5.80
C THR A 140 -7.39 3.91 6.40
N CYS A 141 -7.16 3.03 7.37
CA CYS A 141 -5.85 2.79 7.94
C CYS A 141 -5.35 1.43 7.46
N VAL A 142 -4.16 1.41 6.87
CA VAL A 142 -3.57 0.20 6.27
C VAL A 142 -2.18 -0.05 6.82
N CYS A 143 -1.96 -1.26 7.32
CA CYS A 143 -0.69 -1.79 7.76
C CYS A 143 -0.07 -2.63 6.63
N LYS A 144 1.20 -2.37 6.32
CA LYS A 144 2.03 -3.21 5.45
C LYS A 144 3.18 -3.79 6.25
N TYR A 145 3.29 -5.11 6.23
CA TYR A 145 4.32 -5.85 6.95
C TYR A 145 5.54 -6.04 6.06
N ILE A 146 6.75 -5.88 6.64
CA ILE A 146 8.02 -5.98 5.89
C ILE A 146 8.37 -7.44 5.58
N SER A 147 8.03 -8.36 6.47
CA SER A 147 8.30 -9.78 6.33
C SER A 147 7.10 -10.58 6.84
N SER A 148 6.63 -11.51 6.02
CA SER A 148 5.78 -12.62 6.44
C SER A 148 6.53 -13.91 6.11
N GLU A 149 6.51 -14.89 7.01
CA GLU A 149 7.06 -16.22 6.73
C GLU A 149 6.18 -16.99 5.72
N ASP A 150 4.92 -16.58 5.63
CA ASP A 150 3.88 -17.29 4.88
C ASP A 150 3.62 -16.70 3.50
N ALA A 151 3.96 -15.43 3.25
CA ALA A 151 3.69 -14.72 2.00
C ALA A 151 4.75 -13.65 1.67
N SER A 152 4.90 -13.33 0.38
CA SER A 152 5.82 -12.28 -0.11
C SER A 152 5.36 -10.86 0.22
N LEU A 153 4.06 -10.64 0.36
CA LEU A 153 3.45 -9.39 0.79
C LEU A 153 2.27 -9.68 1.71
N LEU A 154 2.20 -8.96 2.83
CA LEU A 154 1.03 -8.93 3.71
C LEU A 154 0.61 -7.48 3.92
N VAL A 155 -0.64 -7.19 3.57
CA VAL A 155 -1.29 -5.89 3.80
C VAL A 155 -2.63 -6.09 4.49
N GLN A 156 -2.97 -5.21 5.41
CA GLN A 156 -4.17 -5.33 6.22
C GLN A 156 -4.78 -3.97 6.50
N THR A 157 -6.10 -3.86 6.47
CA THR A 157 -6.80 -2.67 6.96
C THR A 157 -7.10 -2.82 8.45
N GLU A 158 -6.78 -1.79 9.23
CA GLU A 158 -7.18 -1.66 10.64
C GLU A 158 -8.46 -0.84 10.80
N LEU A 159 -8.83 -0.10 9.75
CA LEU A 159 -10.01 0.74 9.72
C LEU A 159 -10.41 1.01 8.27
N SER A 160 -11.70 0.96 7.97
CA SER A 160 -12.27 1.34 6.68
C SER A 160 -13.67 1.91 6.90
N ARG A 161 -13.85 3.23 6.77
CA ARG A 161 -15.13 3.90 7.07
C ARG A 161 -15.33 5.20 6.31
N LEU A 162 -16.60 5.61 6.18
CA LEU A 162 -16.93 7.00 5.87
C LEU A 162 -16.38 7.94 6.95
N ARG A 163 -15.93 9.13 6.55
CA ARG A 163 -15.39 10.13 7.47
C ARG A 163 -16.45 10.53 8.49
N VAL A 164 -16.03 10.62 9.74
CA VAL A 164 -16.86 11.05 10.87
C VAL A 164 -16.32 12.37 11.47
N PRO A 165 -17.15 13.17 12.16
CA PRO A 165 -16.71 14.42 12.80
C PRO A 165 -15.57 14.18 13.80
N ILE A 166 -14.56 15.04 13.82
CA ILE A 166 -13.42 14.94 14.75
C ILE A 166 -13.92 14.96 16.20
N GLY A 167 -13.34 14.11 17.04
CA GLY A 167 -13.65 14.04 18.46
C GLY A 167 -13.22 12.73 19.10
N PRO A 168 -13.27 12.62 20.44
CA PRO A 168 -12.83 11.44 21.15
C PRO A 168 -13.51 10.16 20.63
N ARG A 169 -12.71 9.12 20.40
CA ARG A 169 -13.19 7.82 19.92
C ARG A 169 -13.20 6.80 21.04
N ALA A 170 -14.26 5.98 21.06
CA ALA A 170 -14.38 4.88 22.01
C ALA A 170 -13.42 3.73 21.71
N SER A 171 -13.00 3.58 20.44
CA SER A 171 -12.09 2.53 19.99
C SER A 171 -11.07 3.15 19.03
N PRO A 172 -9.96 3.71 19.56
CA PRO A 172 -8.91 4.25 18.72
C PRO A 172 -8.25 3.15 17.88
N ILE A 173 -7.62 3.52 16.77
CA ILE A 173 -6.74 2.62 16.03
C ILE A 173 -5.55 2.25 16.94
N GLY A 174 -5.21 0.97 17.00
CA GLY A 174 -4.12 0.47 17.85
C GLY A 174 -4.31 -1.00 18.22
N LEU A 175 -3.60 -1.45 19.27
CA LEU A 175 -3.54 -2.85 19.69
C LEU A 175 -4.92 -3.49 19.95
N GLU A 176 -5.89 -2.70 20.41
CA GLU A 176 -7.26 -3.14 20.71
C GLU A 176 -8.09 -3.46 19.45
N ARG A 177 -7.65 -3.00 18.27
CA ARG A 177 -8.21 -3.39 16.97
C ARG A 177 -7.28 -4.33 16.21
N GLY A 178 -6.40 -5.05 16.90
CA GLY A 178 -5.57 -6.06 16.27
C GLY A 178 -6.42 -7.11 15.55
N PHE A 179 -5.87 -7.65 14.46
CA PHE A 179 -6.55 -8.66 13.66
C PHE A 179 -6.71 -9.96 14.44
N GLU A 180 -7.93 -10.46 14.51
CA GLU A 180 -8.24 -11.65 15.30
C GLU A 180 -7.99 -12.93 14.49
N GLU A 181 -6.79 -13.48 14.66
CA GLU A 181 -6.38 -14.72 13.99
C GLU A 181 -7.29 -15.90 14.35
N SER A 182 -7.89 -15.92 15.55
CA SER A 182 -8.74 -17.04 15.95
C SER A 182 -10.04 -17.13 15.16
N GLU A 183 -10.51 -16.02 14.59
CA GLU A 183 -11.76 -15.97 13.81
C GLU A 183 -11.56 -16.41 12.35
N VAL A 184 -10.32 -16.55 11.89
CA VAL A 184 -10.01 -17.08 10.56
C VAL A 184 -9.94 -18.60 10.61
N ASP A 185 -10.55 -19.27 9.62
CA ASP A 185 -10.47 -20.73 9.50
C ASP A 185 -9.05 -21.20 9.19
N GLU A 186 -8.62 -22.32 9.77
CA GLU A 186 -7.29 -22.93 9.51
C GLU A 186 -7.02 -23.18 8.02
N PHE A 187 -8.07 -23.40 7.21
CA PHE A 187 -7.93 -23.53 5.75
C PHE A 187 -7.31 -22.29 5.08
N TYR A 188 -7.52 -21.10 5.65
CA TYR A 188 -7.01 -19.83 5.14
C TYR A 188 -5.79 -19.32 5.91
N LYS A 189 -5.04 -20.20 6.60
CA LYS A 189 -3.83 -19.85 7.37
C LYS A 189 -2.57 -20.55 6.84
N GLY A 190 -1.43 -20.15 7.38
CA GLY A 190 -0.11 -20.73 7.10
C GLY A 190 0.42 -20.39 5.71
N LYS A 191 1.44 -21.11 5.24
CA LYS A 191 2.13 -20.79 3.99
C LYS A 191 1.19 -20.66 2.78
N MET A 192 1.46 -19.65 1.95
CA MET A 192 0.74 -19.44 0.69
C MET A 192 0.81 -20.68 -0.21
N PRO A 193 -0.32 -21.09 -0.80
CA PRO A 193 -0.33 -22.24 -1.69
C PRO A 193 0.41 -21.93 -2.98
N SER A 194 1.05 -22.94 -3.56
CA SER A 194 1.67 -22.83 -4.89
C SER A 194 0.62 -22.60 -5.97
N TRP A 195 1.08 -22.13 -7.12
CA TRP A 195 0.25 -22.07 -8.32
C TRP A 195 -0.37 -23.43 -8.68
N LEU A 196 -1.54 -23.39 -9.32
CA LEU A 196 -2.38 -24.55 -9.63
C LEU A 196 -1.65 -25.58 -10.49
N THR A 197 -1.78 -26.86 -10.13
CA THR A 197 -1.45 -27.97 -11.02
C THR A 197 -2.73 -28.57 -11.61
N GLN A 198 -2.63 -29.21 -12.78
CA GLN A 198 -3.80 -29.74 -13.51
C GLN A 198 -4.65 -30.74 -12.70
N LYS A 199 -4.06 -31.37 -11.68
CA LYS A 199 -4.75 -32.32 -10.79
C LYS A 199 -5.61 -31.65 -9.73
N ASP A 200 -5.34 -30.37 -9.42
CA ASP A 200 -5.99 -29.68 -8.31
C ASP A 200 -7.36 -29.11 -8.69
N MET A 201 -7.63 -28.94 -9.99
CA MET A 201 -8.77 -28.16 -10.54
C MET A 201 -10.19 -28.59 -10.10
N ALA A 202 -10.38 -29.77 -9.51
CA ALA A 202 -11.71 -30.26 -9.11
C ALA A 202 -12.36 -29.48 -7.94
N GLN A 203 -11.58 -28.73 -7.15
CA GLN A 203 -12.05 -27.94 -6.00
C GLN A 203 -12.11 -26.42 -6.29
N PHE A 204 -12.07 -26.04 -7.56
CA PHE A 204 -11.87 -24.66 -7.96
C PHE A 204 -13.02 -24.15 -8.81
N TYR A 205 -13.36 -22.87 -8.62
CA TYR A 205 -14.30 -22.16 -9.46
C TYR A 205 -13.53 -21.24 -10.42
N GLU A 206 -13.61 -21.53 -11.72
CA GLU A 206 -13.02 -20.70 -12.76
C GLU A 206 -14.04 -19.65 -13.23
N LEU A 207 -13.66 -18.37 -13.16
CA LEU A 207 -14.52 -17.28 -13.58
C LEU A 207 -14.63 -17.18 -15.10
N LYS A 208 -15.83 -16.87 -15.57
CA LYS A 208 -16.06 -16.45 -16.96
C LYS A 208 -15.59 -15.01 -17.16
N GLU A 209 -15.25 -14.65 -18.39
CA GLU A 209 -14.82 -13.30 -18.73
C GLU A 209 -15.85 -12.22 -18.34
N SER A 210 -17.14 -12.51 -18.47
CA SER A 210 -18.22 -11.61 -18.03
C SER A 210 -18.20 -11.35 -16.52
N GLU A 211 -17.87 -12.35 -15.71
CA GLU A 211 -17.75 -12.20 -14.26
C GLU A 211 -16.51 -11.36 -13.91
N VAL A 212 -15.39 -11.59 -14.61
CA VAL A 212 -14.18 -10.77 -14.41
C VAL A 212 -14.44 -9.29 -14.70
N GLN A 213 -15.22 -8.98 -15.74
CA GLN A 213 -15.60 -7.60 -16.09
C GLN A 213 -16.59 -6.98 -15.07
N GLU A 214 -17.46 -7.78 -14.46
CA GLU A 214 -18.41 -7.32 -13.44
C GLU A 214 -17.70 -6.93 -12.13
N TYR A 215 -16.70 -7.70 -11.72
CA TYR A 215 -15.99 -7.52 -10.45
C TYR A 215 -14.67 -6.76 -10.64
N GLU A 216 -14.76 -5.44 -10.85
CA GLU A 216 -13.61 -4.54 -11.04
C GLU A 216 -12.52 -4.68 -9.94
N TRP A 217 -12.90 -5.07 -8.71
CA TRP A 217 -11.94 -5.30 -7.63
C TRP A 217 -10.98 -6.47 -7.88
N LEU A 218 -11.22 -7.35 -8.85
CA LEU A 218 -10.23 -8.36 -9.26
C LEU A 218 -8.96 -7.71 -9.82
N HIS A 219 -9.09 -6.55 -10.47
CA HIS A 219 -7.94 -5.77 -10.90
C HIS A 219 -7.13 -5.27 -9.71
N LEU A 220 -7.76 -4.94 -8.57
CA LEU A 220 -7.03 -4.57 -7.35
C LEU A 220 -6.06 -5.68 -6.93
N TYR A 221 -6.49 -6.94 -6.97
CA TYR A 221 -5.66 -8.08 -6.57
C TYR A 221 -4.52 -8.36 -7.55
N ALA A 222 -4.79 -8.27 -8.86
CA ALA A 222 -3.74 -8.34 -9.88
C ALA A 222 -2.71 -7.23 -9.70
N GLU A 223 -3.16 -5.99 -9.43
CA GLU A 223 -2.29 -4.84 -9.24
C GLU A 223 -1.43 -4.93 -7.97
N PHE A 224 -1.93 -5.55 -6.88
CA PHE A 224 -1.08 -5.87 -5.73
C PHE A 224 0.04 -6.85 -6.11
N GLY A 225 -0.28 -7.90 -6.87
CA GLY A 225 0.71 -8.85 -7.39
C GLY A 225 1.74 -8.18 -8.30
N PHE A 226 1.31 -7.26 -9.15
CA PHE A 226 2.19 -6.50 -10.04
C PHE A 226 3.09 -5.52 -9.26
N ALA A 227 2.53 -4.77 -8.31
CA ALA A 227 3.26 -3.83 -7.47
C ALA A 227 4.30 -4.51 -6.59
N LEU A 228 4.02 -5.73 -6.11
CA LEU A 228 4.98 -6.56 -5.39
C LEU A 228 6.22 -6.86 -6.24
N LYS A 229 6.05 -7.22 -7.52
CA LYS A 229 7.17 -7.53 -8.41
C LYS A 229 8.06 -6.35 -8.72
N TRP A 230 7.47 -5.17 -8.82
CA TRP A 230 8.18 -3.98 -9.27
C TRP A 230 8.29 -2.90 -8.21
N ILE A 231 8.32 -3.29 -6.93
CA ILE A 231 8.27 -2.39 -5.77
C ILE A 231 9.25 -1.21 -5.86
N THR A 232 10.39 -1.37 -6.54
CA THR A 232 11.43 -0.35 -6.73
C THR A 232 11.08 0.76 -7.73
N TYR A 233 10.10 0.56 -8.60
CA TYR A 233 9.74 1.50 -9.67
C TYR A 233 8.72 2.58 -9.25
N GLY A 234 8.12 2.45 -8.06
CA GLY A 234 7.34 3.51 -7.41
C GLY A 234 6.21 4.09 -8.28
N LYS A 235 6.22 5.42 -8.48
CA LYS A 235 5.17 6.14 -9.25
C LYS A 235 5.10 5.72 -10.72
N ALA A 236 6.21 5.32 -11.33
CA ALA A 236 6.26 4.96 -12.74
C ALA A 236 5.40 3.74 -13.08
N LEU A 237 5.06 2.90 -12.09
CA LEU A 237 4.22 1.73 -12.31
C LEU A 237 2.82 2.06 -12.83
N LYS A 238 2.30 3.26 -12.55
CA LYS A 238 0.98 3.68 -13.02
C LYS A 238 0.87 3.68 -14.55
N SER A 239 1.98 3.87 -15.29
CA SER A 239 1.95 3.89 -16.76
C SER A 239 1.71 2.51 -17.40
N TYR A 240 1.83 1.43 -16.62
CA TYR A 240 1.62 0.06 -17.09
C TYR A 240 0.21 -0.48 -16.80
N LEU A 241 -0.66 0.38 -16.25
CA LEU A 241 -2.07 0.09 -15.96
C LEU A 241 -2.97 0.59 -17.11
N PRO A 242 -4.16 0.00 -17.31
CA PRO A 242 -4.72 -1.15 -16.58
C PRO A 242 -4.06 -2.48 -16.98
N LEU A 243 -4.08 -3.44 -16.06
CA LEU A 243 -3.64 -4.82 -16.32
C LEU A 243 -4.75 -5.59 -17.06
N GLN A 244 -4.36 -6.43 -18.02
CA GLN A 244 -5.27 -7.37 -18.67
C GLN A 244 -5.26 -8.68 -17.88
N ILE A 245 -6.37 -8.98 -17.21
CA ILE A 245 -6.59 -10.26 -16.55
C ILE A 245 -6.93 -11.30 -17.61
N ASN A 246 -6.18 -12.41 -17.63
CA ASN A 246 -6.37 -13.50 -18.58
C ASN A 246 -7.26 -14.60 -17.98
N LYS A 247 -6.98 -15.00 -16.73
CA LYS A 247 -7.69 -16.09 -16.05
C LYS A 247 -7.78 -15.83 -14.56
N VAL A 248 -8.93 -16.15 -13.98
CA VAL A 248 -9.13 -16.12 -12.53
C VAL A 248 -9.76 -17.43 -12.09
N THR A 249 -9.12 -18.05 -11.11
CA THR A 249 -9.62 -19.25 -10.45
C THR A 249 -9.72 -18.97 -8.95
N ILE A 250 -10.83 -19.37 -8.33
CA ILE A 250 -11.12 -19.15 -6.91
C ILE A 250 -11.19 -20.48 -6.19
N ARG A 251 -10.60 -20.53 -5.00
CA ARG A 251 -10.72 -21.62 -4.05
C ARG A 251 -11.34 -21.10 -2.75
N THR A 252 -12.41 -21.76 -2.30
CA THR A 252 -13.10 -21.48 -1.04
C THR A 252 -13.32 -22.78 -0.28
N LYS A 253 -13.52 -22.69 1.03
CA LYS A 253 -13.93 -23.81 1.88
C LYS A 253 -15.44 -24.05 1.79
N GLU A 254 -16.23 -22.99 1.61
CA GLU A 254 -17.69 -23.06 1.58
C GLU A 254 -18.19 -23.71 0.28
N ASN A 255 -18.39 -25.03 0.30
CA ASN A 255 -19.00 -25.75 -0.81
C ASN A 255 -20.51 -25.45 -0.90
N GLY A 256 -20.88 -24.43 -1.68
CA GLY A 256 -22.11 -24.47 -2.47
C GLY A 256 -23.37 -23.77 -1.95
N GLN A 257 -23.28 -22.70 -1.15
CA GLN A 257 -24.47 -21.87 -0.82
C GLN A 257 -24.40 -20.43 -1.33
N GLU A 258 -23.22 -19.83 -1.46
CA GLU A 258 -23.03 -18.47 -1.99
C GLU A 258 -21.94 -18.42 -3.07
N SER A 259 -22.00 -17.40 -3.95
CA SER A 259 -20.97 -17.20 -4.97
C SER A 259 -19.59 -17.04 -4.31
N PRO A 260 -18.54 -17.76 -4.76
CA PRO A 260 -17.18 -17.64 -4.22
C PRO A 260 -16.63 -16.20 -4.25
N LEU A 261 -17.17 -15.34 -5.11
CA LEU A 261 -16.83 -13.92 -5.21
C LEU A 261 -17.28 -13.11 -3.99
N LYS A 262 -18.39 -13.51 -3.36
CA LYS A 262 -18.98 -12.87 -2.18
C LYS A 262 -18.50 -13.45 -0.86
N ALA A 263 -17.86 -14.61 -0.88
CA ALA A 263 -17.31 -15.25 0.32
C ALA A 263 -16.36 -14.30 1.05
N LYS A 264 -16.42 -14.19 2.37
CA LYS A 264 -15.50 -13.31 3.12
C LYS A 264 -14.05 -13.71 2.91
N ASN A 265 -13.80 -15.01 2.99
CA ASN A 265 -12.46 -15.60 2.88
C ASN A 265 -12.37 -16.41 1.59
N ALA A 266 -11.28 -16.23 0.85
CA ALA A 266 -11.07 -16.92 -0.43
C ALA A 266 -9.61 -16.84 -0.87
N ILE A 267 -9.19 -17.81 -1.67
CA ILE A 267 -7.88 -17.81 -2.34
C ILE A 267 -8.10 -17.65 -3.84
N PHE A 268 -7.44 -16.65 -4.42
CA PHE A 268 -7.55 -16.28 -5.82
C PHE A 268 -6.25 -16.60 -6.54
N TYR A 269 -6.36 -17.19 -7.72
CA TYR A 269 -5.27 -17.48 -8.63
C TYR A 269 -5.53 -16.66 -9.90
N ILE A 270 -4.74 -15.63 -10.10
CA ILE A 270 -4.98 -14.62 -11.13
C ILE A 270 -3.79 -14.62 -12.08
N SER A 271 -4.02 -14.96 -13.35
CA SER A 271 -3.04 -14.72 -14.40
C SER A 271 -3.39 -13.45 -15.17
N PHE A 272 -2.38 -12.63 -15.43
CA PHE A 272 -2.56 -11.33 -16.05
C PHE A 272 -1.29 -10.87 -16.77
N LYS A 273 -1.44 -9.85 -17.61
CA LYS A 273 -0.33 -9.18 -18.28
C LYS A 273 -0.52 -7.66 -18.23
N GLY A 274 0.59 -6.93 -18.18
CA GLY A 274 0.57 -5.47 -18.31
C GLY A 274 0.56 -5.02 -19.77
N ASN A 275 0.38 -3.72 -19.99
CA ASN A 275 0.69 -3.08 -21.27
C ASN A 275 2.22 -2.89 -21.42
N GLY A 276 2.94 -4.02 -21.44
CA GLY A 276 4.36 -4.09 -21.12
C GLY A 276 4.62 -4.07 -19.61
N ASP A 277 5.89 -4.06 -19.24
CA ASP A 277 6.35 -3.92 -17.87
C ASP A 277 7.68 -3.14 -17.82
N PRO A 278 8.22 -2.84 -16.62
CA PRO A 278 9.49 -2.13 -16.51
C PRO A 278 10.70 -2.80 -17.15
N SER A 279 10.63 -4.10 -17.50
CA SER A 279 11.69 -4.79 -18.26
C SER A 279 11.61 -4.54 -19.77
N GLY A 280 10.48 -4.03 -20.28
CA GLY A 280 10.24 -3.84 -21.71
C GLY A 280 9.86 -5.12 -22.46
N MET A 281 9.67 -6.23 -21.75
CA MET A 281 9.26 -7.53 -22.31
C MET A 281 7.76 -7.76 -22.14
N LEU A 282 7.20 -8.64 -22.98
CA LEU A 282 5.84 -9.16 -22.80
C LEU A 282 5.88 -10.33 -21.82
N VAL A 283 5.65 -10.05 -20.54
CA VAL A 283 5.68 -11.02 -19.45
C VAL A 283 4.26 -11.33 -18.99
N GLU A 284 3.97 -12.61 -18.78
CA GLU A 284 2.75 -13.05 -18.09
C GLU A 284 3.05 -13.25 -16.59
N TYR A 285 2.13 -12.76 -15.77
CA TYR A 285 2.21 -12.80 -14.33
C TYR A 285 1.16 -13.75 -13.78
N GLN A 286 1.52 -14.40 -12.67
CA GLN A 286 0.66 -15.29 -11.92
C GLN A 286 0.69 -14.87 -10.45
N ALA A 287 -0.42 -14.35 -9.95
CA ALA A 287 -0.57 -13.94 -8.56
C ALA A 287 -1.49 -14.91 -7.81
N VAL A 288 -1.03 -15.36 -6.65
CA VAL A 288 -1.86 -16.05 -5.65
C VAL A 288 -2.18 -15.04 -4.57
N VAL A 289 -3.47 -14.79 -4.36
CA VAL A 289 -3.95 -13.81 -3.38
C VAL A 289 -4.88 -14.52 -2.41
N ARG A 290 -4.53 -14.53 -1.13
CA ARG A 290 -5.43 -14.98 -0.06
C ARG A 290 -6.07 -13.76 0.59
N ARG A 291 -7.40 -13.69 0.53
CA ARG A 291 -8.22 -12.73 1.27
C ARG A 291 -8.74 -13.38 2.54
N THR A 292 -8.56 -12.70 3.66
CA THR A 292 -9.18 -13.07 4.94
C THR A 292 -9.81 -11.86 5.62
N MET A 293 -10.89 -12.11 6.36
CA MET A 293 -11.57 -11.18 7.25
C MET A 293 -11.81 -11.88 8.59
N ASP A 294 -11.53 -11.19 9.69
CA ASP A 294 -11.65 -11.68 11.08
C ASP A 294 -13.03 -11.37 11.70
N GLY A 295 -13.93 -10.75 10.93
CA GLY A 295 -15.26 -10.34 11.40
C GLY A 295 -15.29 -9.00 12.14
N MET A 296 -14.13 -8.38 12.42
CA MET A 296 -14.08 -7.02 12.94
C MET A 296 -14.39 -5.99 11.84
N PRO A 297 -15.20 -4.95 12.11
CA PRO A 297 -15.54 -3.97 11.10
C PRO A 297 -14.33 -3.19 10.59
N GLY A 298 -14.23 -3.11 9.27
CA GLY A 298 -13.17 -2.42 8.55
C GLY A 298 -11.87 -3.21 8.43
N HIS A 299 -11.89 -4.53 8.72
CA HIS A 299 -10.73 -5.40 8.62
C HIS A 299 -10.80 -6.31 7.40
N ILE A 300 -9.80 -6.19 6.55
CA ILE A 300 -9.49 -7.13 5.49
C ILE A 300 -7.97 -7.31 5.45
N ARG A 301 -7.52 -8.56 5.30
CA ARG A 301 -6.12 -8.89 5.06
C ARG A 301 -5.97 -9.49 3.67
N LEU A 302 -4.93 -9.06 2.97
CA LEU A 302 -4.45 -9.66 1.74
C LEU A 302 -3.02 -10.16 1.93
N GLU A 303 -2.84 -11.43 1.62
CA GLU A 303 -1.53 -12.06 1.47
C GLU A 303 -1.32 -12.38 0.00
N VAL A 304 -0.18 -11.98 -0.53
CA VAL A 304 0.08 -11.99 -1.97
C VAL A 304 1.44 -12.60 -2.25
N ASP A 305 1.41 -13.62 -3.10
CA ASP A 305 2.57 -14.12 -3.82
C ASP A 305 2.38 -13.85 -5.31
N CYS A 306 3.47 -13.57 -6.01
CA CYS A 306 3.45 -13.34 -7.44
C CYS A 306 4.64 -14.05 -8.08
N LEU A 307 4.45 -14.60 -9.28
CA LEU A 307 5.46 -15.20 -10.14
C LEU A 307 5.35 -14.56 -11.53
N SER A 308 6.46 -14.53 -12.27
CA SER A 308 6.55 -13.95 -13.61
C SER A 308 7.21 -14.94 -14.56
N TYR A 309 6.66 -15.08 -15.76
CA TYR A 309 7.16 -15.98 -16.79
C TYR A 309 7.28 -15.22 -18.11
N GLU A 310 8.37 -15.49 -18.85
CA GLU A 310 8.50 -14.98 -20.21
C GLU A 310 7.40 -15.59 -21.08
N SER A 311 6.67 -14.73 -21.81
CA SER A 311 5.71 -15.23 -22.79
C SER A 311 6.50 -15.79 -23.97
N ASN A 312 6.32 -17.09 -24.27
CA ASN A 312 6.89 -17.72 -25.47
C ASN A 312 6.29 -17.13 -26.75
#